data_AF-A0A349EAD0-F1
#
_entry.id   AF-A0A349EAD0-F1
#
_cell.length_a   1.000
_cell.length_b   1.000
_cell.length_c   1.000
_cell.angle_alpha   90.00
_cell.angle_beta   90.00
_cell.angle_gamma   90.00
#
_symmetry.space_group_name_H-M   'P 1'
#
loop_
_entity.id
_entity.type
_entity.pdbx_description
1 polymer ?
#
loop_
_entity_poly.entity_id
_entity_poly.type
_entity_poly.pdbx_seq_one_letter_code
_entity_poly.pdbx_strand_id
1 'polypeptide(L)' 'RWLEAYEQDMAPKVYLTRTHKRALDIVSLDKLKEFAADLN' A
#
# COMPACT_ATOMS: atom_id res chain seq x y z
N ARG A 1 8.91 1.79 6.97
CA ARG A 1 7.87 2.58 7.65
C ARG A 1 6.45 2.39 7.13
N TRP A 2 6.18 2.24 5.82
CA TRP A 2 4.80 1.86 5.42
C TRP A 2 4.47 0.42 5.83
N LEU A 3 5.40 -0.52 5.63
CA LEU A 3 5.24 -1.92 6.05
C LEU A 3 5.03 -2.06 7.56
N GLU A 4 5.82 -1.34 8.37
CA GLU A 4 5.67 -1.34 9.84
C GLU A 4 4.29 -0.81 10.28
N ALA A 5 3.76 0.22 9.60
CA ALA A 5 2.42 0.72 9.86
C ALA A 5 1.34 -0.30 9.46
N TYR A 6 1.56 -1.05 8.38
CA TYR A 6 0.70 -2.16 7.97
C TYR A 6 0.70 -3.29 9.00
N GLU A 7 1.86 -3.64 9.57
CA GLU A 7 1.95 -4.63 10.66
C GLU A 7 1.31 -4.18 11.97
N GLN A 8 1.18 -2.87 12.18
CA GLN A 8 0.50 -2.27 13.34
C GLN A 8 -0.99 -1.98 13.08
N ASP A 9 -1.57 -2.46 11.97
CA ASP A 9 -2.96 -2.16 11.56
C ASP A 9 -3.26 -0.64 11.41
N MET A 10 -2.20 0.18 11.32
CA MET A 10 -2.26 1.64 11.16
C MET A 10 -1.77 2.08 9.77
N ALA A 11 -1.87 1.19 8.77
CA ALA A 11 -1.43 1.53 7.42
C ALA A 11 -2.25 2.71 6.86
N PRO A 12 -1.59 3.82 6.48
CA PRO A 12 -2.27 4.92 5.83
C PRO A 12 -2.72 4.50 4.43
N LYS A 13 -3.84 5.07 3.96
CA LYS A 13 -4.30 4.82 2.59
C LYS A 13 -3.23 5.26 1.58
N VAL A 14 -2.99 4.41 0.59
CA VAL A 14 -1.99 4.62 -0.46
C VAL A 14 -2.64 4.94 -1.79
N TYR A 15 -1.96 5.74 -2.61
CA TYR A 15 -2.39 6.00 -3.98
C TYR A 15 -1.59 5.10 -4.92
N LEU A 16 -2.24 4.08 -5.47
CA LEU A 16 -1.60 3.14 -6.41
C LEU A 16 -1.00 3.87 -7.62
N THR A 17 -1.67 4.94 -8.08
CA THR A 17 -1.22 5.82 -9.16
C THR A 17 0.10 6.55 -8.88
N ARG A 18 0.45 6.78 -7.61
CA ARG A 18 1.72 7.41 -7.19
C ARG A 18 2.75 6.42 -6.68
N THR A 19 2.39 5.14 -6.58
CA THR A 19 3.26 4.11 -6.03
C THR A 19 4.14 3.53 -7.14
N HIS A 20 5.45 3.56 -6.95
CA HIS A 20 6.39 3.06 -7.94
C HIS A 20 6.32 1.53 -8.04
N LYS A 21 6.58 0.96 -9.23
CA LYS A 21 6.57 -0.50 -9.45
C LYS A 21 7.48 -1.28 -8.50
N ARG A 22 8.54 -0.66 -7.97
CA ARG A 22 9.43 -1.25 -6.94
C ARG A 22 8.72 -1.58 -5.63
N ALA A 23 7.61 -0.92 -5.30
CA ALA A 23 6.83 -1.26 -4.13
C ALA A 23 6.16 -2.64 -4.26
N LEU A 24 5.89 -3.09 -5.49
CA LEU A 24 5.28 -4.39 -5.77
C LEU A 24 6.22 -5.57 -5.46
N ASP A 25 7.52 -5.29 -5.41
CA ASP A 25 8.57 -6.26 -5.07
C ASP A 25 8.64 -6.49 -3.54
N ILE A 26 8.27 -5.48 -2.77
CA ILE A 26 8.33 -5.47 -1.29
C ILE A 26 6.95 -5.79 -0.69
N VAL A 27 5.87 -5.35 -1.34
CA VAL A 27 4.49 -5.48 -0.88
C VAL A 27 3.62 -5.96 -2.03
N SER A 28 2.85 -7.02 -1.80
CA SER A 28 1.93 -7.56 -2.80
C SER A 28 0.87 -6.55 -3.24
N LEU A 29 0.51 -6.59 -4.53
CA LEU A 29 -0.55 -5.75 -5.12
C LEU A 29 -1.89 -5.84 -4.38
N ASP A 30 -2.21 -7.02 -3.85
CA ASP A 30 -3.45 -7.30 -3.12
C ASP A 30 -3.59 -6.42 -1.87
N LYS A 31 -2.52 -6.39 -1.05
CA LYS A 31 -2.43 -5.52 0.13
C LYS A 31 -2.49 -4.05 -0.25
N LEU A 32 -1.81 -3.65 -1.32
CA LEU A 32 -1.84 -2.25 -1.76
C LEU A 32 -3.24 -1.84 -2.28
N LYS A 33 -4.01 -2.79 -2.83
CA LYS A 33 -5.40 -2.55 -3.27
C LYS A 33 -6.36 -2.37 -2.10
N GLU A 34 -6.24 -3.16 -1.03
CA GLU A 34 -7.08 -2.96 0.16
C GLU A 34 -6.92 -1.56 0.77
N PHE A 35 -5.69 -1.05 0.74
CA PHE A 35 -5.37 0.28 1.27
C PHE A 35 -5.39 1.36 0.19
N ALA A 36 -5.85 1.05 -1.03
CA ALA A 36 -5.87 2.01 -2.12
C ALA A 36 -6.97 3.06 -1.91
N ALA A 37 -6.57 4.33 -1.71
CA ALA A 37 -7.49 5.47 -1.70
C ALA A 37 -8.11 5.74 -3.09
N ASP A 38 -7.54 5.16 -4.13
CA ASP A 38 -7.89 5.35 -5.55
C ASP A 38 -9.07 4.49 -5.99
N LEU A 39 -9.44 3.46 -5.21
CA LEU A 39 -10.59 2.60 -5.50
C LEU A 39 -11.87 3.26 -4.95
N ASN A 40 -12.33 4.31 -5.61
CA ASN A 40 -13.57 5.04 -5.26
C ASN A 40 -14.46 5.26 -6.48
#